data_AF-A0A534Z939-F1
#
_entry.id   AF-A0A534Z939-F1
#
_cell.length_a   1.000
_cell.length_b   1.000
_cell.length_c   1.000
_cell.angle_alpha   90.00
_cell.angle_beta   90.00
_cell.angle_gamma   90.00
#
_symmetry.space_group_name_H-M   'P 1'
#
loop_
_entity.id
_entity.type
_entity.pdbx_description
1 polymer ?
#
loop_
_entity_poly.entity_id
_entity_poly.type
_entity_poly.pdbx_seq_one_letter_code
_entity_poly.pdbx_strand_id
1 'polypeptide(L)'
;GIERLIAVTSPLAGEVGAKPRVGPTSRAPAYTAVMCAEAVPWRCHRSLLADALTVRGVDVRHIIDKSEPSRHALTAFAWVDDGRITYPAPDTLPI
;
A
#
# COMPACT_ATOMS: atom_id res chain seq x y z
N GLY A 1 8.59 -2.39 18.42
CA GLY A 1 7.29 -2.88 17.93
C GLY A 1 7.34 -2.96 16.43
N ILE A 2 6.72 -3.97 15.82
CA ILE A 2 6.86 -4.28 14.38
C ILE A 2 5.78 -3.54 13.56
N GLU A 3 5.58 -2.26 13.87
CA GLU A 3 4.59 -1.38 13.26
C GLU A 3 4.99 -1.13 11.79
N ARG A 4 4.46 -1.93 10.87
CA ARG A 4 4.77 -1.79 9.45
C ARG A 4 3.76 -0.84 8.82
N LEU A 5 4.27 0.28 8.33
CA LEU A 5 3.51 1.38 7.77
C LEU A 5 3.32 1.17 6.27
N ILE A 6 2.09 1.32 5.79
CA ILE A 6 1.79 1.47 4.36
C ILE A 6 1.73 2.96 4.07
N ALA A 7 2.69 3.47 3.31
CA ALA A 7 2.62 4.81 2.77
C ALA A 7 1.87 4.80 1.44
N VAL A 8 0.86 5.66 1.37
CA VAL A 8 0.14 5.95 0.14
C VAL A 8 0.62 7.30 -0.34
N THR A 9 1.35 7.31 -1.46
CA THR A 9 1.73 8.58 -2.08
C THR A 9 0.57 9.05 -2.92
N SER A 10 0.07 10.26 -2.64
CA SER A 10 -0.99 10.87 -3.45
C SER A 10 -0.48 11.15 -4.87
N PRO A 11 -1.14 10.62 -5.93
CA PRO A 11 -1.01 11.15 -7.27
C PRO A 11 -2.26 11.98 -7.54
N LEU A 12 -2.24 13.27 -7.17
CA LEU A 12 -3.04 14.24 -7.92
C LEU A 12 -2.09 14.91 -8.90
N ALA A 13 -2.27 14.57 -10.17
CA ALA A 13 -1.46 14.90 -11.34
C ALA A 13 -0.18 14.08 -11.50
N GLY A 14 0.01 13.58 -12.72
CA GLY A 14 1.11 12.71 -13.12
C GLY A 14 2.50 13.30 -12.93
N GLU A 15 3.48 12.50 -13.32
CA GLU A 15 4.94 12.67 -13.17
C GLU A 15 5.54 11.91 -11.98
N VAL A 16 5.78 10.63 -12.25
CA VAL A 16 6.67 9.78 -11.46
C VAL A 16 8.11 10.26 -11.70
N GLY A 17 8.59 11.24 -10.92
CA GLY A 17 10.02 11.62 -10.98
C GLY A 17 10.44 13.00 -10.49
N ALA A 18 9.51 13.94 -10.25
CA ALA A 18 9.88 15.29 -9.81
C ALA A 18 9.81 15.43 -8.28
N LYS A 19 10.92 15.77 -7.63
CA LYS A 19 10.92 16.23 -6.23
C LYS A 19 10.12 17.56 -6.18
N PRO A 20 9.03 17.65 -5.40
CA PRO A 20 8.24 18.87 -5.35
C PRO A 20 9.09 20.03 -4.80
N ARG A 21 9.19 21.12 -5.57
CA ARG A 21 9.77 22.39 -5.10
C ARG A 21 8.70 23.13 -4.30
N VAL A 22 8.70 22.95 -2.99
CA VAL A 22 7.77 23.62 -2.07
C VAL A 22 8.27 25.05 -1.85
N GLY A 23 7.50 26.05 -2.28
CA GLY A 23 7.72 27.47 -1.95
C GLY A 23 7.13 27.81 -0.57
N PRO A 24 7.45 28.99 0.00
CA PRO A 24 7.08 29.35 1.38
C PRO A 24 5.56 29.46 1.63
N THR A 25 4.74 29.47 0.57
CA THR A 25 3.27 29.60 0.65
C THR A 25 2.51 28.41 0.03
N SER A 26 3.19 27.40 -0.53
CA SER A 26 2.51 26.22 -1.08
C SER A 26 2.27 25.17 0.00
N ARG A 27 1.04 24.68 0.15
CA ARG A 27 0.76 23.49 0.98
C ARG A 27 1.51 22.30 0.39
N ALA A 28 2.42 21.73 1.18
CA ALA A 28 3.11 20.51 0.80
C ALA A 28 2.08 19.42 0.45
N PRO A 29 2.38 18.53 -0.52
CA PRO A 29 1.51 17.39 -0.79
C PRO A 29 1.27 16.61 0.51
N ALA A 30 -0.01 16.36 0.81
CA ALA A 30 -0.39 15.58 1.97
C ALA A 30 -0.19 14.09 1.62
N TYR A 31 0.77 13.46 2.29
CA TYR A 31 0.94 12.02 2.23
C TYR A 31 0.03 11.36 3.26
N THR A 32 -0.68 10.31 2.85
CA THR A 32 -1.49 9.50 3.76
C THR A 32 -0.71 8.24 4.10
N ALA A 33 -0.64 7.94 5.39
CA ALA A 33 0.08 6.79 5.89
C ALA A 33 -0.88 5.96 6.74
N VAL A 34 -0.99 4.66 6.44
CA VAL A 34 -1.87 3.71 7.12
C VAL A 34 -1.01 2.72 7.90
N MET A 35 -1.19 2.64 9.21
CA MET A 35 -0.40 1.79 10.10
C MET A 35 -1.19 0.56 10.55
N CYS A 36 -0.49 -0.55 10.71
CA CYS A 36 -1.02 -1.73 11.40
C CYS A 36 -0.26 -1.94 12.71
N ALA A 37 -0.98 -2.13 13.81
CA ALA A 37 -0.40 -2.41 15.13
C ALA A 37 0.04 -3.88 15.30
N GLU A 38 -0.32 -4.76 14.36
CA GLU A 38 0.00 -6.19 14.43
C GLU A 38 1.49 -6.42 14.16
N ALA A 39 2.16 -7.06 15.11
CA ALA A 39 3.57 -7.44 14.99
C ALA A 39 3.79 -8.46 13.84
N VAL A 40 2.85 -9.39 13.71
CA VAL A 40 2.97 -10.57 12.89
C VAL A 40 2.43 -10.32 11.48
N PRO A 41 3.29 -10.34 10.43
CA PRO A 41 2.90 -9.90 9.09
C PRO A 41 1.86 -10.80 8.41
N TRP A 42 1.79 -12.09 8.73
CA TRP A 42 0.78 -13.01 8.19
C TRP A 42 -0.57 -12.96 8.93
N ARG A 43 -0.63 -12.28 10.08
CA ARG A 43 -1.89 -12.06 10.83
C ARG A 43 -2.52 -10.71 10.53
N CYS A 44 -1.85 -9.87 9.74
CA CYS A 44 -2.33 -8.54 9.43
C CYS A 44 -2.99 -8.50 8.05
N HIS A 45 -4.03 -7.69 7.94
CA HIS A 45 -4.81 -7.44 6.73
C HIS A 45 -4.16 -6.36 5.84
N ARG A 46 -2.92 -5.98 6.12
CA ARG A 46 -2.23 -4.87 5.44
C ARG A 46 -2.00 -5.17 3.96
N SER A 47 -1.71 -6.42 3.60
CA SER A 47 -1.55 -6.82 2.20
C SER A 47 -2.86 -6.64 1.43
N LEU A 48 -4.00 -7.00 2.03
CA LEU A 48 -5.32 -6.82 1.40
C LEU A 48 -5.64 -5.34 1.13
N LEU A 49 -5.31 -4.46 2.08
CA LEU A 49 -5.47 -3.01 1.90
C LEU A 49 -4.55 -2.47 0.80
N ALA A 50 -3.28 -2.90 0.81
CA ALA A 50 -2.29 -2.49 -0.18
C ALA A 50 -2.68 -2.95 -1.60
N ASP A 51 -3.17 -4.17 -1.74
CA ASP A 51 -3.62 -4.70 -3.03
C ASP A 51 -4.80 -3.86 -3.55
N ALA A 52 -5.82 -3.64 -2.71
CA ALA A 52 -7.03 -2.91 -3.09
C ALA A 52 -6.74 -1.46 -3.51
N LEU A 53 -5.78 -0.80 -2.85
CA LEU A 53 -5.32 0.53 -3.23
C LEU A 53 -4.53 0.51 -4.53
N THR A 54 -3.66 -0.48 -4.71
CA THR A 54 -2.83 -0.63 -5.91
C THR A 54 -3.68 -0.89 -7.15
N VAL A 55 -4.70 -1.73 -7.04
CA VAL A 55 -5.68 -1.99 -8.12
C VAL A 55 -6.44 -0.71 -8.50
N ARG A 56 -6.61 0.23 -7.58
CA ARG A 56 -7.21 1.56 -7.84
C ARG A 56 -6.22 2.59 -8.40
N GLY A 57 -4.99 2.19 -8.72
CA GLY A 57 -3.97 3.07 -9.30
C GLY A 57 -3.20 3.92 -8.30
N VAL A 58 -3.30 3.63 -7.00
CA VAL A 58 -2.54 4.32 -5.96
C VAL A 58 -1.11 3.75 -5.87
N ASP A 59 -0.07 4.60 -5.83
CA ASP A 59 1.30 4.14 -5.57
C ASP A 59 1.47 3.84 -4.07
N VAL A 60 1.43 2.55 -3.75
CA VAL A 60 1.53 2.02 -2.39
C VAL A 60 2.96 1.58 -2.11
N ARG A 61 3.54 2.06 -1.00
CA ARG A 61 4.89 1.68 -0.55
C ARG A 61 4.92 1.21 0.89
N HIS A 62 5.74 0.20 1.16
CA HIS A 62 5.92 -0.39 2.48
C HIS A 62 7.09 0.28 3.19
N ILE A 63 6.79 1.01 4.26
CA ILE A 63 7.77 1.60 5.17
C ILE A 63 7.89 0.66 6.36
N ILE A 64 8.99 -0.11 6.38
CA ILE A 64 9.23 -1.13 7.40
C ILE A 64 10.22 -0.63 8.45
N ASP A 65 11.22 0.12 8.01
CA ASP A 65 12.28 0.68 8.81
C ASP A 65 12.83 1.94 8.11
N LYS A 66 14.05 2.36 8.44
CA LYS A 66 14.68 3.56 7.88
C LYS A 66 15.18 3.38 6.43
N SER A 67 15.10 2.17 5.89
CA SER A 67 15.49 1.86 4.51
C SER A 67 14.50 2.45 3.51
N GLU A 68 14.91 2.48 2.24
CA GLU A 68 14.06 2.95 1.15
C GLU A 68 12.74 2.16 1.10
N PRO A 69 11.58 2.84 1.06
CA PRO A 69 10.28 2.18 0.99
C PRO A 69 10.12 1.35 -0.28
N SER A 70 9.83 0.06 -0.12
CA SER A 70 9.61 -0.84 -1.24
C SER A 70 8.21 -0.68 -1.83
N ARG A 71 8.08 -0.76 -3.16
CA ARG A 71 6.77 -0.76 -3.82
C ARG A 71 6.00 -2.03 -3.47
N HIS A 72 4.68 -1.88 -3.31
CA HIS A 72 3.82 -3.03 -3.14
C HIS A 72 3.73 -3.84 -4.44
N ALA A 73 3.91 -5.15 -4.32
CA ALA A 73 3.57 -6.12 -5.35
C ALA A 73 2.27 -6.81 -4.94
N LEU A 74 1.37 -7.01 -5.91
CA LEU A 74 0.11 -7.69 -5.67
C LEU A 74 0.36 -9.09 -5.09
N THR A 75 -0.48 -9.46 -4.13
CA THR A 75 -0.52 -10.82 -3.58
C THR A 75 -0.64 -11.82 -4.72
N ALA A 76 0.26 -12.80 -4.79
CA ALA A 76 0.44 -13.66 -5.97
C ALA A 76 -0.81 -14.47 -6.39
N PHE A 77 -1.67 -14.79 -5.44
CA PHE A 77 -2.92 -15.51 -5.66
C PHE A 77 -4.14 -14.59 -5.79
N ALA A 78 -3.96 -13.27 -5.82
CA ALA A 78 -5.05 -12.33 -6.04
C ALA A 78 -5.50 -12.35 -7.51
N TRP A 79 -6.81 -12.26 -7.71
CA TRP A 79 -7.44 -12.17 -9.02
C TRP A 79 -8.01 -10.77 -9.18
N VAL A 80 -7.66 -10.11 -10.28
CA VAL A 80 -8.11 -8.74 -10.58
C VAL A 80 -8.93 -8.75 -11.86
N ASP A 81 -10.16 -8.23 -11.77
CA ASP A 81 -11.10 -8.08 -12.88
C ASP A 81 -11.79 -6.71 -12.76
N ASP A 82 -11.70 -5.88 -13.80
CA ASP A 82 -12.31 -4.55 -13.85
C ASP A 82 -12.14 -3.68 -12.58
N GLY A 83 -10.91 -3.62 -12.04
CA GLY A 83 -10.62 -2.85 -10.82
C GLY A 83 -11.16 -3.46 -9.52
N ARG A 84 -11.78 -4.65 -9.59
CA ARG A 84 -12.20 -5.46 -8.46
C ARG A 84 -11.15 -6.53 -8.18
N ILE A 85 -10.72 -6.60 -6.93
CA ILE A 85 -9.83 -7.66 -6.46
C ILE A 85 -10.60 -8.74 -5.71
N THR A 86 -10.25 -9.99 -5.96
CA THR A 86 -10.79 -11.17 -5.29
C THR A 86 -9.65 -12.11 -4.90
N TYR A 87 -9.92 -12.97 -3.92
CA TYR A 87 -8.96 -13.94 -3.38
C TYR A 87 -9.63 -15.31 -3.34
N PRO A 88 -8.86 -16.41 -3.40
CA PRO A 88 -9.40 -17.75 -3.27
C PRO A 88 -10.18 -17.90 -1.97
N ALA A 89 -11.25 -18.69 -2.02
CA ALA A 89 -11.95 -19.08 -0.80
C ALA A 89 -10.99 -19.80 0.15
N PRO A 90 -11.19 -19.70 1.47
CA PRO A 90 -10.48 -20.53 2.43
C PRO A 90 -10.59 -22.00 2.04
N ASP A 91 -9.55 -22.78 2.30
CA ASP A 91 -9.64 -24.23 2.14
C ASP A 91 -10.73 -24.77 3.08
N THR A 92 -11.74 -25.40 2.48
CA THR A 92 -12.88 -25.99 3.20
C THR A 92 -12.70 -27.49 3.40
N LEU A 93 -11.56 -28.07 3.01
CA LEU A 93 -11.27 -29.47 3.27
C LEU A 93 -11.19 -29.71 4.79
N PRO A 94 -11.84 -30.76 5.31
CA PRO A 94 -11.70 -31.12 6.71
C PRO A 94 -10.25 -31.55 6.99
N ILE A 95 -9.59 -30.82 7.90
CA ILE A 95 -8.30 -31.16 8.50
C ILE A 95 -8.41 -32.31 9.50
#